data_AF-A0A1H6RSR6-F1
#
_entry.id   AF-A0A1H6RSR6-F1
#
_cell.length_a   1.000
_cell.length_b   1.000
_cell.length_c   1.000
_cell.angle_alpha   90.00
_cell.angle_beta   90.00
_cell.angle_gamma   90.00
#
_symmetry.space_group_name_H-M   'P 1'
#
loop_
_entity.id
_entity.type
_entity.pdbx_description
1 polymer ?
#
loop_
_entity_poly.entity_id
_entity_poly.type
_entity_poly.pdbx_seq_one_letter_code
_entity_poly.pdbx_strand_id
1 'polypeptide(L)'
;MDPTHQIELAGFPPEVQVTHEEGPGGLLLRARSAGRGLELLITAEALGMYGEGPAVSLGLSQLLRAVEAGLPDIEPGVSPARVVFVGD
;
A
#
# COMPACT_ATOMS: atom_id res chain seq x y z
N MET A 1 9.52 -13.00 -1.06
CA MET A 1 10.30 -11.82 -1.51
C MET A 1 10.04 -10.76 -0.47
N ASP A 2 11.05 -10.05 0.02
CA ASP A 2 10.87 -9.04 1.08
C ASP A 2 10.03 -7.85 0.59
N PRO A 3 8.91 -7.48 1.26
CA PRO A 3 8.10 -6.30 0.91
C PRO A 3 8.91 -5.00 0.85
N THR A 4 9.95 -4.86 1.68
CA THR A 4 10.85 -3.70 1.67
C THR A 4 11.51 -3.55 0.31
N HIS A 5 12.08 -4.64 -0.20
CA HIS A 5 12.76 -4.65 -1.49
C HIS A 5 11.79 -4.37 -2.65
N GLN A 6 10.56 -4.87 -2.57
CA GLN A 6 9.56 -4.58 -3.59
C GLN A 6 9.11 -3.11 -3.59
N ILE A 7 9.02 -2.47 -2.42
CA ILE A 7 8.74 -1.03 -2.30
C ILE A 7 9.84 -0.21 -2.97
N GLU A 8 11.12 -0.55 -2.75
CA GLU A 8 12.25 0.13 -3.38
C GLU A 8 12.19 0.06 -4.92
N LEU A 9 11.78 -1.09 -5.45
CA LEU A 9 11.67 -1.32 -6.89
C LEU A 9 10.40 -0.72 -7.52
N ALA A 10 9.40 -0.35 -6.71
CA ALA A 10 8.11 0.12 -7.22
C ALA A 10 8.16 1.54 -7.82
N GLY A 11 9.24 2.30 -7.60
CA GLY A 11 9.47 3.57 -8.29
C GLY A 11 8.56 4.72 -7.83
N PHE A 12 8.21 4.77 -6.55
CA PHE A 12 7.44 5.88 -5.98
C PHE A 12 8.18 7.23 -6.15
N PRO A 13 7.45 8.35 -6.35
CA PRO A 13 8.04 9.68 -6.35
C PRO A 13 8.81 9.97 -5.05
N PRO A 14 9.89 10.77 -5.09
CA PRO A 14 10.76 11.01 -3.93
C PRO A 14 10.05 11.70 -2.74
N GLU A 15 8.96 12.42 -3.00
CA GLU A 15 8.12 13.05 -1.99
C GLU A 15 7.14 12.08 -1.29
N VAL A 16 7.06 10.83 -1.76
CA VAL A 16 6.18 9.79 -1.21
C VAL A 16 6.99 8.80 -0.41
N GLN A 17 6.65 8.68 0.87
CA GLN A 17 7.16 7.61 1.73
C GLN A 17 6.15 6.47 1.75
N VAL A 18 6.62 5.26 1.46
CA VAL A 18 5.83 4.03 1.58
C VAL A 18 6.38 3.17 2.71
N THR A 19 5.50 2.76 3.62
CA THR A 19 5.82 1.80 4.68
C THR A 19 4.91 0.60 4.60
N HIS A 20 5.32 -0.50 5.24
CA HIS A 20 4.51 -1.70 5.36
C HIS A 20 4.40 -2.16 6.81
N GLU A 21 3.32 -2.85 7.14
CA GLU A 21 3.08 -3.48 8.42
C GLU A 21 2.33 -4.79 8.21
N GLU A 22 2.90 -5.90 8.69
CA GLU A 22 2.25 -7.20 8.70
C GLU A 22 1.35 -7.32 9.93
N GLY A 23 0.18 -7.92 9.76
CA GLY A 23 -0.74 -8.18 10.86
C GLY A 23 -1.74 -9.30 10.58
N PRO A 24 -2.64 -9.60 11.53
CA PRO A 24 -3.60 -10.70 11.43
C PRO A 24 -4.53 -10.59 10.20
N GLY A 25 -4.73 -9.37 9.69
CA GLY A 25 -5.56 -9.11 8.51
C GLY A 25 -4.85 -9.22 7.17
N GLY A 26 -3.52 -9.41 7.15
CA GLY A 26 -2.67 -9.43 5.96
C GLY A 26 -1.57 -8.38 6.00
N LEU A 27 -1.24 -7.78 4.85
CA LEU A 27 -0.17 -6.80 4.70
C LEU A 27 -0.75 -5.42 4.44
N LEU A 28 -0.45 -4.46 5.32
CA LEU A 28 -0.85 -3.06 5.16
C LEU A 28 0.28 -2.26 4.54
N LEU A 29 0.04 -1.66 3.38
CA LEU A 29 0.92 -0.71 2.73
C LEU A 29 0.39 0.71 2.99
N ARG A 30 1.27 1.66 3.33
CA ARG A 30 0.89 3.06 3.61
C ARG A 30 1.73 4.01 2.78
N ALA A 31 1.12 4.78 1.89
CA ALA A 31 1.75 5.89 1.20
C ALA A 31 1.44 7.21 1.90
N ARG A 32 2.46 8.06 2.11
CA ARG A 32 2.30 9.40 2.68
C ARG A 32 3.11 10.44 1.94
N SER A 33 2.55 11.63 1.77
CA SER A 33 3.25 12.81 1.24
C SER A 33 2.61 14.09 1.77
N ALA A 34 3.38 14.96 2.43
CA ALA A 34 2.99 16.31 2.85
C ALA A 34 1.52 16.50 3.31
N GLY A 35 1.09 15.75 4.33
CA GLY A 35 -0.28 15.86 4.87
C GLY A 35 -1.34 15.06 4.10
N ARG A 36 -0.94 14.30 3.07
CA ARG A 36 -1.77 13.37 2.30
C ARG A 36 -1.32 11.94 2.53
N GLY A 37 -2.23 11.00 2.31
CA GLY A 37 -1.87 9.59 2.37
C GLY A 37 -3.01 8.64 2.06
N LEU A 38 -2.62 7.39 1.80
CA LEU A 38 -3.52 6.30 1.50
C LEU A 38 -2.95 5.02 2.15
N GLU A 39 -3.82 4.26 2.76
CA GLU A 39 -3.52 2.89 3.18
C GLU A 39 -4.13 1.90 2.19
N LEU A 40 -3.40 0.83 1.88
CA LEU A 40 -3.86 -0.30 1.09
C LEU A 40 -3.63 -1.58 1.89
N LEU A 41 -4.71 -2.25 2.29
CA LEU A 41 -4.65 -3.54 2.96
C LEU A 41 -4.77 -4.67 1.93
N ILE A 42 -3.70 -5.44 1.76
CA ILE A 42 -3.73 -6.72 1.05
C ILE A 42 -4.20 -7.77 2.05
N THR A 43 -5.36 -8.36 1.82
CA THR A 43 -5.91 -9.32 2.79
C THR A 43 -5.09 -10.61 2.86
N ALA A 44 -5.13 -11.29 4.00
CA ALA A 44 -4.54 -12.62 4.14
C ALA A 44 -5.07 -13.62 3.09
N GLU A 45 -6.33 -13.47 2.68
CA GLU A 45 -6.93 -14.23 1.60
C GLU A 45 -6.28 -13.93 0.24
N ALA A 46 -6.10 -12.65 -0.12
CA ALA A 46 -5.42 -12.26 -1.35
C ALA A 46 -3.96 -12.78 -1.39
N LEU A 47 -3.25 -12.71 -0.25
CA LEU A 47 -1.90 -13.27 -0.10
C LEU A 47 -1.89 -14.79 -0.31
N GLY A 48 -2.88 -15.50 0.22
CA GLY A 48 -3.01 -16.95 0.05
C GLY A 48 -3.39 -17.36 -1.39
N MET A 49 -4.26 -16.59 -2.04
CA MET A 49 -4.76 -16.89 -3.39
C MET A 49 -3.73 -16.60 -4.49
N TYR A 50 -3.11 -15.42 -4.45
CA TYR A 50 -2.16 -15.00 -5.49
C TYR A 50 -0.70 -15.36 -5.16
N GLY A 51 -0.44 -15.74 -3.92
CA GLY A 51 0.92 -15.80 -3.37
C GLY A 51 1.39 -14.41 -2.94
N GLU A 52 2.24 -14.38 -1.90
CA GLU A 52 2.70 -13.15 -1.27
C GLU A 52 3.36 -12.19 -2.27
N GLY A 53 4.37 -12.65 -3.02
CA GLY A 53 5.10 -11.80 -3.98
C GLY A 53 4.20 -11.16 -5.04
N PRO A 54 3.37 -11.93 -5.77
CA PRO A 54 2.41 -11.38 -6.73
C PRO A 54 1.38 -10.44 -6.11
N ALA A 55 0.82 -10.79 -4.94
CA ALA A 55 -0.14 -9.95 -4.24
C ALA A 55 0.46 -8.60 -3.82
N VAL A 56 1.68 -8.60 -3.26
CA VAL A 56 2.40 -7.37 -2.90
C VAL A 56 2.70 -6.53 -4.15
N SER A 57 3.16 -7.14 -5.24
CA SER A 57 3.42 -6.43 -6.51
C SER A 57 2.16 -5.76 -7.09
N LEU A 58 1.02 -6.45 -7.05
CA LEU A 58 -0.27 -5.89 -7.48
C LEU A 58 -0.76 -4.76 -6.56
N GLY A 59 -0.60 -4.92 -5.25
CA GLY A 59 -0.91 -3.89 -4.26
C GLY A 59 -0.05 -2.64 -4.43
N LEU A 60 1.26 -2.79 -4.63
CA LEU A 60 2.17 -1.68 -4.89
C LEU A 60 1.84 -0.96 -6.20
N SER A 61 1.47 -1.69 -7.25
CA SER A 61 1.04 -1.10 -8.52
C SER A 61 -0.25 -0.28 -8.38
N GLN A 62 -1.19 -0.72 -7.55
CA GLN A 62 -2.41 0.05 -7.23
C GLN A 62 -2.09 1.30 -6.41
N LEU A 63 -1.23 1.15 -5.40
CA LEU A 63 -0.81 2.26 -4.55
C LEU A 63 -0.07 3.33 -5.35
N LEU A 64 0.79 2.92 -6.29
CA LEU A 64 1.48 3.84 -7.20
C LEU A 64 0.50 4.60 -8.09
N ARG A 65 -0.48 3.93 -8.69
CA ARG A 65 -1.53 4.61 -9.47
C ARG A 65 -2.31 5.64 -8.65
N ALA A 66 -2.57 5.34 -7.37
CA ALA A 66 -3.22 6.30 -6.48
C ALA A 66 -2.33 7.50 -6.13
N VAL A 67 -1.02 7.27 -6.00
CA VAL A 67 -0.04 8.35 -5.84
C VAL A 67 -0.02 9.25 -7.08
N GLU A 68 0.04 8.67 -8.28
CA GLU A 68 0.02 9.39 -9.56
C GLU A 68 -1.29 10.19 -9.77
N ALA A 69 -2.42 9.64 -9.31
CA ALA A 69 -3.72 10.31 -9.34
C ALA A 69 -3.87 11.43 -8.29
N GLY A 70 -2.96 11.49 -7.31
CA GLY A 70 -3.01 12.39 -6.18
C GLY A 70 -3.58 11.72 -4.93
N LEU A 71 -2.76 11.66 -3.87
CA LEU A 71 -3.18 11.14 -2.57
C LEU A 71 -4.22 12.05 -1.91
N PRO A 72 -5.20 11.49 -1.18
CA PRO A 72 -6.18 12.29 -0.45
C PRO A 72 -5.55 12.98 0.76
N ASP A 73 -6.07 14.15 1.11
CA ASP A 73 -5.66 14.87 2.32
C ASP A 73 -6.01 14.05 3.58
N ILE A 74 -5.12 14.08 4.56
CA ILE A 74 -5.32 13.45 5.87
C ILE A 74 -5.81 14.54 6.83
N GLU A 75 -7.01 14.34 7.37
CA GLU A 75 -7.49 15.21 8.45
C GLU A 75 -6.60 15.10 9.70
N PRO A 76 -6.27 16.21 10.38
CA PRO A 76 -5.47 16.17 11.59
C PRO A 76 -6.05 15.23 12.66
N GLY A 77 -5.25 14.27 13.13
CA GLY A 77 -5.68 13.29 14.12
C GLY A 77 -6.47 12.09 13.56
N VAL A 78 -6.68 12.04 12.23
CA VAL A 78 -7.38 10.94 11.55
C VAL A 78 -6.37 10.08 10.79
N SER A 79 -6.65 8.79 10.69
CA SER A 79 -5.85 7.89 9.85
C SER A 79 -6.12 8.16 8.36
N PRO A 80 -5.14 7.91 7.47
CA PRO A 80 -5.38 8.02 6.04
C PRO A 80 -6.53 7.10 5.58
N ALA A 81 -7.18 7.47 4.48
CA ALA A 81 -8.20 6.61 3.88
C ALA A 81 -7.63 5.22 3.59
N ARG A 82 -8.43 4.17 3.77
CA ARG A 82 -8.02 2.78 3.56
C ARG A 82 -8.78 2.14 2.41
N VAL A 83 -8.03 1.56 1.49
CA VAL A 83 -8.52 0.67 0.43
C VAL A 83 -8.20 -0.76 0.82
N VAL A 84 -9.13 -1.68 0.55
CA VAL A 84 -8.93 -3.11 0.81
C VAL A 84 -8.79 -3.83 -0.53
N PHE A 85 -7.67 -4.52 -0.72
CA PHE A 85 -7.43 -5.41 -1.84
C PHE A 85 -7.74 -6.84 -1.40
N VAL A 86 -8.91 -7.31 -1.84
CA VAL A 86 -9.37 -8.69 -1.68
C VAL A 86 -8.95 -9.52 -2.90
N GLY A 87 -8.73 -10.83 -2.70
CA GLY A 87 -8.73 -11.77 -3.82
C GLY A 87 -10.09 -11.71 -4.50
N ASP A 88 -10.12 -11.72 -5.83
CA ASP A 88 -11.37 -11.68 -6.62
C ASP A 88 -11.87 -13.12 -6.83
#